data_AF-A0A2E4W6M3-F1
#
_entry.id   AF-A0A2E4W6M3-F1
#
_cell.length_a   1.000
_cell.length_b   1.000
_cell.length_c   1.000
_cell.angle_alpha   90.00
_cell.angle_beta   90.00
_cell.angle_gamma   90.00
#
_symmetry.space_group_name_H-M   'P 1'
#
loop_
_entity.id
_entity.type
_entity.pdbx_description
1 polymer ?
#
loop_
_entity_poly.entity_id
_entity_poly.type
_entity_poly.pdbx_seq_one_letter_code
_entity_poly.pdbx_strand_id
1 'polypeptide(L)'
;MNHKINKDSWHYNLIMRYLTTPPKSLCVYPYTVIFFMLLSIVLVLVAITVILLVGYAVIAPTLVMLGFMDISWKTNAAAIITSLVSVYIGCIMFYLYCRDRYRIYKNKKFFSDEPPKPKPKPKQSNMIVAIIKAKKEKICPRIEYV
;
A
#
# COMPACT_ATOMS: atom_id res chain seq x y z
N MET A 1 22.47 -1.11 15.27
CA MET A 1 22.46 -2.08 14.14
C MET A 1 21.80 -1.38 12.97
N ASN A 2 22.53 -1.07 11.90
CA ASN A 2 21.96 -0.46 10.70
C ASN A 2 21.69 -1.56 9.67
N HIS A 3 20.48 -1.62 9.13
CA HIS A 3 20.14 -2.50 8.03
C HIS A 3 20.25 -1.72 6.73
N LYS A 4 21.01 -2.28 5.78
CA LYS A 4 21.25 -1.64 4.49
C LYS A 4 20.13 -1.99 3.52
N ILE A 5 19.50 -0.98 2.94
CA ILE A 5 18.50 -1.14 1.87
C ILE A 5 19.06 -0.48 0.61
N ASN A 6 19.03 -1.23 -0.50
CA ASN A 6 19.47 -0.73 -1.81
C ASN A 6 18.46 0.31 -2.34
N LYS A 7 18.93 1.48 -2.76
CA LYS A 7 18.12 2.51 -3.43
C LYS A 7 17.56 2.05 -4.78
N ASP A 8 18.22 1.12 -5.46
CA ASP A 8 17.72 0.57 -6.73
C ASP A 8 16.61 -0.47 -6.54
N SER A 9 16.26 -0.79 -5.30
CA SER A 9 15.24 -1.80 -5.00
C SER A 9 13.83 -1.30 -5.33
N TRP A 10 12.99 -2.19 -5.85
CA TRP A 10 11.61 -1.87 -6.24
C TRP A 10 10.78 -1.29 -5.08
N HIS A 11 11.01 -1.77 -3.86
CA HIS A 11 10.30 -1.37 -2.65
C HIS A 11 10.73 0.01 -2.15
N TYR A 12 12.01 0.38 -2.35
CA TYR A 12 12.47 1.76 -2.12
C TYR A 12 11.86 2.71 -3.15
N ASN A 13 11.93 2.35 -4.44
CA ASN A 13 11.34 3.14 -5.53
C ASN A 13 9.83 3.33 -5.36
N LEU A 14 9.12 2.29 -4.90
CA LEU A 14 7.69 2.38 -4.60
C LEU A 14 7.41 3.40 -3.49
N ILE A 15 8.17 3.38 -2.40
CA ILE A 15 8.01 4.35 -1.30
C ILE A 15 8.31 5.77 -1.80
N MET A 16 9.39 5.96 -2.56
CA MET A 16 9.81 7.28 -3.04
C MET A 16 8.84 7.91 -4.04
N ARG A 17 7.99 7.11 -4.70
CA ARG A 17 6.88 7.64 -5.53
C ARG A 17 5.80 8.35 -4.71
N TYR A 18 5.64 7.99 -3.44
CA TYR A 18 4.57 8.53 -2.57
C TYR A 18 5.09 9.37 -1.40
N LEU A 19 6.35 9.21 -0.99
CA LEU A 19 6.98 9.92 0.12
C LEU A 19 8.27 10.59 -0.33
N THR A 20 8.43 11.87 0.00
CA THR A 20 9.68 12.62 -0.18
C THR A 20 10.79 12.16 0.77
N THR A 21 10.43 11.61 1.94
CA THR A 21 11.39 11.09 2.91
C THR A 21 11.05 9.65 3.31
N PRO A 22 11.95 8.67 3.09
CA PRO A 22 11.66 7.28 3.39
C PRO A 22 11.82 6.98 4.90
N PRO A 23 11.10 5.97 5.44
CA PRO A 23 11.11 5.69 6.87
C PRO A 23 12.47 5.19 7.35
N LYS A 24 13.08 5.85 8.33
CA LYS A 24 14.45 5.53 8.80
C LYS A 24 14.54 4.29 9.71
N SER A 25 13.44 3.56 9.92
CA SER A 25 13.41 2.43 10.86
C SER A 25 12.82 1.17 10.25
N LEU A 26 13.50 0.03 10.48
CA LEU A 26 13.14 -1.25 9.87
C LEU A 26 11.78 -1.77 10.30
N CYS A 27 11.32 -1.40 11.50
CA CYS A 27 10.02 -1.85 11.98
C CYS A 27 8.84 -1.15 11.29
N VAL A 28 9.05 0.06 10.76
CA VAL A 28 7.98 0.84 10.09
C VAL A 28 8.01 0.58 8.58
N TYR A 29 9.20 0.46 8.02
CA TYR A 29 9.43 0.26 6.59
C TYR A 29 8.56 -0.84 5.93
N PRO A 30 8.46 -2.09 6.42
CA PRO A 30 7.66 -3.12 5.75
C PRO A 30 6.17 -2.77 5.71
N TYR A 31 5.63 -2.18 6.79
CA TYR A 31 4.23 -1.75 6.79
C TYR A 31 4.00 -0.60 5.81
N THR A 32 4.95 0.31 5.68
CA THR A 32 4.91 1.38 4.69
C THR A 32 4.97 0.82 3.26
N VAL A 33 5.84 -0.16 2.98
CA VAL A 33 5.90 -0.84 1.68
C VAL A 33 4.57 -1.53 1.37
N ILE A 34 4.05 -2.35 2.29
CA ILE A 34 2.78 -3.07 2.11
C ILE A 34 1.63 -2.09 1.87
N PHE A 35 1.59 -1.00 2.63
CA PHE A 35 0.55 0.02 2.49
C PHE A 35 0.56 0.66 1.10
N PHE A 36 1.71 1.12 0.60
CA PHE A 36 1.78 1.72 -0.74
C PHE A 36 1.60 0.70 -1.86
N MET A 37 1.97 -0.56 -1.63
CA MET A 37 1.69 -1.65 -2.57
C MET A 37 0.18 -1.88 -2.70
N LEU A 38 -0.53 -2.01 -1.57
CA LEU A 38 -2.00 -2.15 -1.57
C LEU A 38 -2.68 -0.92 -2.18
N LEU A 39 -2.22 0.29 -1.85
CA LEU A 39 -2.74 1.52 -2.45
C LEU A 39 -2.57 1.51 -3.98
N SER A 40 -1.41 1.09 -4.48
CA SER A 40 -1.14 1.00 -5.92
C SER A 40 -2.07 0.01 -6.61
N ILE A 41 -2.29 -1.15 -6.01
CA ILE A 41 -3.22 -2.17 -6.54
C ILE A 41 -4.64 -1.61 -6.61
N VAL A 42 -5.09 -0.94 -5.54
CA VAL A 42 -6.42 -0.31 -5.51
C VAL A 42 -6.55 0.75 -6.59
N LEU A 43 -5.55 1.62 -6.77
CA LEU A 43 -5.57 2.64 -7.83
C LEU A 43 -5.65 2.03 -9.23
N VAL A 44 -4.92 0.94 -9.48
CA VAL A 44 -4.99 0.22 -10.76
C VAL A 44 -6.37 -0.40 -10.97
N LEU A 45 -6.94 -1.04 -9.95
CA LEU A 45 -8.30 -1.60 -10.04
C LEU A 45 -9.34 -0.52 -10.31
N VAL A 46 -9.23 0.64 -9.66
CA VAL A 46 -10.09 1.80 -9.92
C VAL A 46 -9.93 2.28 -11.35
N ALA A 47 -8.70 2.42 -11.85
CA ALA A 47 -8.43 2.85 -13.22
C ALA A 47 -9.02 1.88 -14.26
N ILE A 48 -8.81 0.58 -14.10
CA ILE A 48 -9.38 -0.45 -14.97
C ILE A 48 -10.91 -0.37 -14.94
N THR A 49 -11.49 -0.24 -13.76
CA THR A 49 -12.94 -0.11 -13.60
C THR A 49 -13.48 1.11 -14.34
N VAL A 50 -12.84 2.27 -14.20
CA VAL A 50 -13.26 3.50 -14.91
C VAL A 50 -13.19 3.30 -16.42
N ILE A 51 -12.11 2.69 -16.92
CA ILE A 51 -11.97 2.39 -18.36
C ILE A 51 -13.09 1.45 -18.83
N LEU A 52 -13.40 0.40 -18.07
CA LEU A 52 -14.49 -0.52 -18.39
C LEU A 52 -15.85 0.16 -18.35
N LEU A 53 -16.09 1.06 -17.39
CA LEU A 53 -17.34 1.83 -17.31
C LEU A 53 -17.50 2.80 -18.48
N VAL A 54 -16.45 3.53 -18.83
CA VAL A 54 -16.47 4.44 -19.98
C VAL A 54 -16.66 3.65 -21.27
N GLY A 55 -15.93 2.54 -21.43
CA GLY A 55 -16.10 1.62 -22.54
C GLY A 55 -17.52 1.08 -22.63
N TYR A 56 -18.09 0.64 -21.50
CA TYR A 56 -19.47 0.15 -21.43
C TYR A 56 -20.48 1.26 -21.77
N ALA A 57 -20.32 2.47 -21.23
CA ALA A 57 -21.21 3.60 -21.50
C ALA A 57 -21.22 4.03 -22.97
N VAL A 58 -20.14 3.79 -23.72
CA VAL A 58 -20.03 4.11 -25.15
C VAL A 58 -20.47 2.94 -26.03
N ILE A 59 -20.09 1.71 -25.68
CA ILE A 59 -20.33 0.50 -26.48
C ILE A 59 -21.75 -0.06 -26.27
N ALA A 60 -22.28 -0.01 -25.05
CA ALA A 60 -23.63 -0.53 -24.77
C ALA A 60 -24.74 0.19 -25.56
N PRO A 61 -24.83 1.54 -25.63
CA PRO A 61 -25.88 2.19 -26.39
C PRO A 61 -25.74 1.99 -27.90
N THR A 62 -24.52 1.85 -28.41
CA THR A 62 -24.28 1.57 -29.84
C THR A 62 -24.71 0.15 -30.21
N LEU A 63 -24.44 -0.85 -29.36
CA LEU A 63 -24.93 -2.22 -29.55
C LEU A 63 -26.45 -2.34 -29.42
N VAL A 64 -27.08 -1.58 -28.51
CA VAL A 64 -28.55 -1.52 -28.39
C VAL A 64 -29.17 -0.88 -29.64
N MET A 65 -28.61 0.23 -30.15
CA MET A 65 -29.10 0.86 -31.38
C MET A 65 -28.98 -0.06 -32.61
N LEU A 66 -27.93 -0.89 -32.65
CA LEU A 66 -27.72 -1.87 -33.72
C LEU A 66 -28.55 -3.15 -33.56
N GLY A 67 -29.38 -3.26 -32.51
CA GLY A 67 -30.26 -4.41 -32.26
C GLY A 67 -29.57 -5.64 -31.68
N PHE A 68 -28.31 -5.53 -31.23
CA PHE A 68 -27.55 -6.66 -30.68
C PHE A 68 -27.77 -6.89 -29.18
N MET A 69 -28.44 -5.98 -28.45
CA MET A 69 -28.67 -6.07 -27.01
C MET A 69 -30.05 -5.56 -26.57
N ASP A 70 -30.66 -6.24 -25.60
CA ASP A 70 -31.98 -5.92 -25.03
C ASP A 70 -31.94 -4.87 -23.90
N ILE A 71 -33.09 -4.24 -23.62
CA ILE A 71 -33.28 -3.10 -22.68
C ILE A 71 -32.91 -3.41 -21.21
N SER A 72 -32.73 -4.68 -20.86
CA SER A 72 -32.26 -5.18 -19.55
C SER A 72 -30.87 -4.65 -19.13
N TRP A 73 -30.17 -3.89 -19.98
CA TRP A 73 -28.85 -3.32 -19.68
C TRP A 73 -28.86 -2.30 -18.52
N LYS A 74 -29.99 -1.63 -18.26
CA LYS A 74 -30.09 -0.60 -17.21
C LYS A 74 -29.97 -1.17 -15.79
N THR A 75 -30.46 -2.38 -15.54
CA THR A 75 -30.36 -3.05 -14.23
C THR A 75 -28.94 -3.54 -13.96
N ASN A 76 -28.23 -3.99 -14.99
CA ASN A 76 -26.82 -4.38 -14.89
C ASN A 76 -25.91 -3.18 -14.59
N ALA A 77 -26.17 -2.02 -15.20
CA ALA A 77 -25.44 -0.80 -14.90
C ALA A 77 -25.62 -0.36 -13.43
N ALA A 78 -26.83 -0.45 -12.89
CA ALA A 78 -27.11 -0.09 -11.50
C ALA A 78 -26.42 -1.03 -10.49
N ALA A 79 -26.38 -2.33 -10.76
CA ALA A 79 -25.67 -3.32 -9.94
C ALA A 79 -24.14 -3.10 -9.95
N ILE A 80 -23.59 -2.74 -11.11
CA ILE A 80 -22.16 -2.39 -11.23
C ILE A 80 -21.86 -1.13 -10.41
N ILE A 81 -22.65 -0.06 -10.55
CA ILE A 81 -22.44 1.18 -9.81
C ILE A 81 -22.51 0.95 -8.29
N THR A 82 -23.50 0.18 -7.82
CA THR A 82 -23.64 -0.12 -6.37
C THR A 82 -22.51 -0.99 -5.84
N SER A 83 -22.03 -1.98 -6.60
CA SER A 83 -20.85 -2.77 -6.20
C SER A 83 -19.56 -1.94 -6.16
N LEU A 84 -19.45 -0.91 -6.99
CA LEU A 84 -18.29 -0.02 -6.99
C LEU A 84 -18.31 0.98 -5.84
N VAL A 85 -19.49 1.51 -5.51
CA VAL A 85 -19.65 2.38 -4.33
C VAL A 85 -19.29 1.60 -3.06
N SER A 86 -19.69 0.33 -2.94
CA SER A 86 -19.34 -0.49 -1.77
C SER A 86 -17.85 -0.80 -1.69
N VAL A 87 -17.19 -1.11 -2.82
CA VAL A 87 -15.73 -1.31 -2.88
C VAL A 87 -15.00 -0.01 -2.50
N TYR A 88 -15.43 1.13 -3.03
CA TYR A 88 -14.80 2.43 -2.74
C TYR A 88 -14.91 2.81 -1.25
N ILE A 89 -16.09 2.62 -0.65
CA ILE A 89 -16.30 2.79 0.80
C ILE A 89 -15.42 1.83 1.59
N GLY A 90 -15.32 0.57 1.16
CA GLY A 90 -14.44 -0.43 1.76
C GLY A 90 -12.97 -0.02 1.75
N CYS A 91 -12.49 0.52 0.62
CA CYS A 91 -11.12 1.04 0.51
C CYS A 91 -10.87 2.25 1.41
N ILE A 92 -11.82 3.19 1.51
CA ILE A 92 -11.71 4.34 2.42
C ILE A 92 -11.66 3.87 3.87
N MET A 93 -12.57 2.98 4.27
CA MET A 93 -12.61 2.43 5.63
C MET A 93 -11.32 1.68 5.97
N PHE A 94 -10.80 0.89 5.03
CA PHE A 94 -9.52 0.19 5.18
C PHE A 94 -8.35 1.17 5.30
N TYR A 95 -8.30 2.22 4.47
CA TYR A 95 -7.29 3.27 4.56
C TYR A 95 -7.32 3.98 5.92
N LEU A 96 -8.52 4.36 6.40
CA LEU A 96 -8.70 4.99 7.70
C LEU A 96 -8.24 4.07 8.84
N TYR A 97 -8.61 2.78 8.79
CA TYR A 97 -8.17 1.78 9.76
C TYR A 97 -6.64 1.62 9.79
N CYS A 98 -6.01 1.53 8.62
CA CYS A 98 -4.55 1.47 8.50
C CYS A 98 -3.88 2.74 9.00
N ARG A 99 -4.44 3.92 8.69
CA ARG A 99 -3.93 5.21 9.16
C ARG A 99 -3.96 5.31 10.68
N ASP A 100 -5.05 4.87 11.30
CA ASP A 100 -5.20 4.93 12.75
C ASP A 100 -4.25 3.95 13.46
N ARG A 101 -4.15 2.71 12.95
CA ARG A 101 -3.14 1.74 13.41
C ARG A 101 -1.72 2.30 13.30
N TYR A 102 -1.40 2.95 12.19
CA TYR A 102 -0.08 3.56 11.98
C TYR A 102 0.19 4.69 12.99
N ARG A 103 -0.81 5.53 13.27
CA ARG A 103 -0.71 6.63 14.24
C ARG A 103 -0.46 6.12 15.67
N ILE A 104 -1.16 5.06 16.07
CA ILE A 104 -0.98 4.39 17.36
C ILE A 104 0.43 3.81 17.48
N TYR A 105 0.95 3.19 16.41
CA TYR A 105 2.32 2.66 16.40
C TYR A 105 3.39 3.75 16.43
N LYS A 106 3.18 4.87 15.72
CA LYS A 106 4.09 6.02 15.73
C LYS A 106 4.19 6.62 17.13
N ASN A 107 3.07 6.81 17.82
CA ASN A 107 3.04 7.44 19.15
C ASN A 107 3.67 6.56 20.25
N LYS A 108 3.57 5.23 20.15
CA LYS A 108 4.25 4.33 21.11
C LYS A 108 5.78 4.38 21.03
N LYS A 109 6.34 4.87 19.91
CA LYS A 109 7.79 4.87 19.68
C LYS A 109 8.51 6.13 20.16
N PHE A 110 7.79 7.23 20.35
CA PHE A 110 8.36 8.48 20.91
C PHE A 110 8.62 8.42 22.43
N PHE A 111 8.20 7.36 23.12
CA PHE A 111 8.40 7.20 24.57
C PHE A 111 9.51 6.20 24.94
N SER A 112 10.27 5.67 23.98
CA SER A 112 11.34 4.69 24.22
C SER A 112 12.65 5.16 23.61
N ASP A 113 13.11 6.35 24.03
CA ASP A 113 14.44 6.86 23.72
C ASP A 113 15.44 6.36 24.79
N GLU A 114 16.05 5.19 24.55
CA GLU A 114 17.31 4.81 25.21
C GLU A 114 18.47 4.88 24.18
N PRO A 115 19.63 5.47 24.55
CA PRO A 115 20.74 5.66 23.63
C PRO A 115 21.55 4.36 23.38
N PRO A 116 22.07 4.11 22.16
CA PRO A 116 22.71 2.83 21.81
C PRO A 116 24.21 2.78 22.17
N LYS A 117 24.65 1.66 22.79
CA LYS A 117 26.08 1.28 22.97
C LYS A 117 26.67 0.66 21.67
N PRO A 118 27.99 0.80 21.39
CA PRO A 118 28.60 0.37 20.12
C PRO A 118 29.24 -1.04 20.17
N LYS A 119 29.05 -1.88 19.12
CA LYS A 119 29.90 -3.03 18.69
C LYS A 119 29.35 -3.77 17.44
N PRO A 120 30.11 -4.63 16.70
CA PRO A 120 30.57 -4.34 15.33
C PRO A 120 29.96 -5.15 14.16
N LYS A 121 30.11 -4.54 12.96
CA LYS A 121 30.03 -4.98 11.54
C LYS A 121 28.75 -5.70 11.01
N PRO A 122 28.09 -5.17 9.95
CA PRO A 122 26.87 -5.74 9.40
C PRO A 122 27.14 -6.81 8.33
N LYS A 123 26.65 -8.03 8.57
CA LYS A 123 26.34 -9.02 7.52
C LYS A 123 25.02 -8.59 6.87
N GLN A 124 24.94 -8.55 5.54
CA GLN A 124 23.70 -8.33 4.79
C GLN A 124 22.70 -9.43 5.16
N SER A 125 21.87 -9.21 6.18
CA SER A 125 20.81 -10.14 6.54
C SER A 125 19.59 -9.83 5.69
N ASN A 126 18.92 -10.85 5.16
CA ASN A 126 17.63 -10.70 4.49
C ASN A 126 16.66 -9.88 5.36
N MET A 127 15.89 -8.98 4.75
CA MET A 127 14.95 -8.07 5.42
C MET A 127 14.02 -8.81 6.39
N ILE A 128 13.54 -10.00 6.01
CA ILE A 128 12.71 -10.88 6.84
C ILE A 128 13.45 -11.34 8.11
N VAL A 129 14.73 -11.73 7.97
CA VAL A 129 15.57 -12.18 9.10
C VAL A 129 15.83 -11.02 10.05
N ALA A 130 16.06 -9.81 9.52
CA ALA A 130 16.22 -8.61 10.32
C ALA A 130 14.93 -8.21 11.06
N ILE A 131 13.76 -8.44 10.46
CA ILE A 131 12.45 -8.23 11.11
C ILE A 131 12.21 -9.27 12.23
N ILE A 132 12.51 -10.54 11.98
CA ILE A 132 12.38 -11.61 13.00
C ILE A 132 13.32 -11.33 14.19
N LYS A 133 14.55 -10.92 13.89
CA LYS A 133 15.54 -10.57 14.93
C LYS A 133 15.11 -9.32 15.71
N ALA A 134 14.62 -8.27 15.04
CA ALA A 134 14.08 -7.08 15.70
C ALA A 134 12.86 -7.39 16.59
N LYS A 135 12.01 -8.33 16.18
CA LYS A 135 10.85 -8.78 16.98
C LYS A 135 11.28 -9.58 18.22
N LYS A 136 12.34 -10.38 18.11
CA LYS A 136 12.92 -11.14 19.24
C LYS A 136 13.69 -10.26 20.22
N GLU A 137 14.48 -9.31 19.71
CA GLU A 137 15.36 -8.45 20.52
C GLU A 137 14.67 -7.17 21.01
N LYS A 138 13.42 -6.91 20.58
CA LYS A 138 12.65 -5.66 20.83
C LYS A 138 13.33 -4.36 20.39
N ILE A 139 14.49 -4.43 19.75
CA ILE A 139 15.27 -3.29 19.26
C ILE A 139 15.08 -3.16 17.74
N CYS A 140 14.58 -2.01 17.29
CA CYS A 140 14.38 -1.74 15.87
C CYS A 140 15.67 -1.16 15.24
N PRO A 141 16.34 -1.88 14.32
CA PRO A 141 17.50 -1.34 13.61
C PRO A 141 17.12 -0.11 12.77
N ARG A 142 18.01 0.88 12.71
CA ARG A 142 17.89 2.00 11.76
C ARG A 142 18.17 1.48 10.34
N ILE A 143 17.53 2.09 9.36
CA ILE A 143 17.79 1.80 7.95
C ILE A 143 18.86 2.75 7.44
N GLU A 144 19.81 2.21 6.71
CA GLU A 144 20.80 2.94 5.95
C GLU A 144 20.52 2.67 4.47
N TYR A 145 20.15 3.72 3.73
CA TYR A 145 19.86 3.63 2.30
C TYR A 145 21.17 3.75 1.54
N VAL A 146 21.65 2.63 1.01
CA VAL A 146 22.87 2.54 0.20
C VAL A 146 22.52 2.53 -1.28
#